data_AF-A0AAX0L512-F1
#
_entry.id   AF-A0AAX0L512-F1
#
_cell.length_a   1.000
_cell.length_b   1.000
_cell.length_c   1.000
_cell.angle_alpha   90.00
_cell.angle_beta   90.00
_cell.angle_gamma   90.00
#
_symmetry.space_group_name_H-M   'P 1'
#
loop_
_entity.id
_entity.type
_entity.pdbx_description
1 polymer ?
#
loop_
_entity_poly.entity_id
_entity_poly.type
_entity_poly.pdbx_seq_one_letter_code
_entity_poly.pdbx_strand_id
1 'polypeptide(L)'
;MRRSILAVALVLLPCAAQAHPLSQRMAQCSGLFHAMSTFMSDPARAEKLDKAGIAWRAAAVSQAQGEGQVDPAGYVARYQRESYEDWRGRGKLSAFSEDFRDWAKYCNSLAKSKGLTIMPD
;
A
#
# COMPACT_ATOMS: atom_id res chain seq x y z
N MET A 1 -30.89 -24.59 50.09
CA MET A 1 -30.01 -24.95 48.96
C MET A 1 -30.37 -24.06 47.78
N ARG A 2 -29.51 -23.10 47.41
CA ARG A 2 -29.71 -22.27 46.22
C ARG A 2 -28.33 -21.82 45.74
N ARG A 3 -27.74 -22.59 44.84
CA ARG A 3 -26.48 -22.26 44.16
C ARG A 3 -26.83 -21.34 43.00
N SER A 4 -26.61 -20.04 43.18
CA SER A 4 -26.74 -19.06 42.11
C SER A 4 -25.59 -19.27 41.12
N ILE A 5 -25.95 -19.69 39.91
CA ILE A 5 -25.06 -19.82 38.76
C ILE A 5 -24.75 -18.39 38.29
N LEU A 6 -23.52 -17.93 38.49
CA LEU A 6 -23.03 -16.68 37.90
C LEU A 6 -22.68 -16.95 36.44
N ALA A 7 -23.55 -16.51 35.52
CA ALA A 7 -23.29 -16.52 34.10
C ALA A 7 -22.26 -15.43 33.75
N VAL A 8 -21.03 -15.83 33.44
CA VAL A 8 -20.02 -14.95 32.85
C VAL A 8 -20.39 -14.75 31.38
N ALA A 9 -21.00 -13.60 31.08
CA ALA A 9 -21.21 -13.15 29.70
C ALA A 9 -19.86 -12.74 29.11
N LEU A 10 -19.21 -13.67 28.40
CA LEU A 10 -18.03 -13.40 27.59
C LEU A 10 -18.49 -12.56 26.38
N VAL A 11 -18.32 -11.24 26.47
CA VAL A 11 -18.55 -10.33 25.35
C VAL A 11 -17.48 -10.61 24.29
N LEU A 12 -17.84 -11.41 23.29
CA LEU A 12 -17.12 -11.55 22.03
C LEU A 12 -17.27 -10.23 21.25
N LEU A 13 -16.46 -9.23 21.58
CA LEU A 13 -16.29 -8.06 20.71
C LEU A 13 -15.62 -8.56 19.41
N PRO A 14 -16.28 -8.43 18.25
CA PRO A 14 -15.63 -8.73 16.99
C PRO A 14 -14.46 -7.76 16.84
N CYS A 15 -13.24 -8.31 16.76
CA CYS A 15 -12.09 -7.58 16.26
C CYS A 15 -12.47 -7.04 14.87
N ALA A 16 -12.87 -5.78 14.80
CA ALA A 16 -12.89 -5.04 13.56
C ALA A 16 -11.43 -5.02 13.09
N ALA A 17 -11.07 -5.96 12.21
CA ALA A 17 -9.87 -5.85 11.41
C ALA A 17 -10.01 -4.51 10.66
N GLN A 18 -9.37 -3.47 11.19
CA GLN A 18 -9.37 -2.16 10.57
C GLN A 18 -8.66 -2.32 9.23
N ALA A 19 -9.45 -2.51 8.17
CA ALA A 19 -8.95 -2.51 6.82
C ALA A 19 -8.28 -1.14 6.62
N HIS A 20 -6.96 -1.14 6.46
CA HIS A 20 -6.19 0.08 6.20
C HIS A 20 -6.87 0.88 5.08
N PRO A 21 -6.95 2.23 5.18
CA PRO A 21 -7.54 3.05 4.14
C PRO A 21 -6.93 2.73 2.78
N LEU A 22 -7.74 2.71 1.73
CA LEU A 22 -7.28 2.27 0.42
C LEU A 22 -6.22 3.22 -0.14
N SER A 23 -6.34 4.51 0.16
CA SER A 23 -5.32 5.52 -0.16
C SER A 23 -3.94 5.18 0.42
N GLN A 24 -3.88 4.56 1.61
CA GLN A 24 -2.62 4.11 2.21
C GLN A 24 -1.99 2.99 1.37
N ARG A 25 -2.79 2.00 0.94
CA ARG A 25 -2.29 0.91 0.10
C ARG A 25 -1.81 1.40 -1.26
N MET A 26 -2.52 2.36 -1.85
CA MET A 26 -2.11 3.00 -3.11
C MET A 26 -0.81 3.80 -2.94
N ALA A 27 -0.65 4.51 -1.81
CA ALA A 27 0.59 5.20 -1.47
C ALA A 27 1.78 4.24 -1.31
N GLN A 28 1.55 3.05 -0.72
CA GLN A 28 2.57 2.01 -0.60
C GLN A 28 2.99 1.46 -1.96
N CYS A 29 2.05 1.27 -2.90
CA CYS A 29 2.40 0.96 -4.29
C CYS A 29 3.30 2.05 -4.90
N SER A 30 2.98 3.33 -4.72
CA SER A 30 3.85 4.43 -5.17
C SER A 30 5.28 4.31 -4.62
N GLY A 31 5.41 4.08 -3.31
CA GLY A 31 6.70 3.93 -2.65
C GLY A 31 7.52 2.76 -3.20
N LEU A 32 6.88 1.61 -3.41
CA LEU A 32 7.50 0.43 -4.04
C LEU A 32 8.05 0.76 -5.43
N PHE A 33 7.25 1.35 -6.32
CA PHE A 33 7.66 1.62 -7.71
C PHE A 33 8.81 2.63 -7.78
N HIS A 34 8.79 3.67 -6.95
CA HIS A 34 9.91 4.60 -6.82
C HIS A 34 11.16 3.94 -6.22
N ALA A 35 11.03 3.04 -5.25
CA ALA A 35 12.19 2.34 -4.71
C ALA A 35 12.83 1.46 -5.79
N MET A 36 12.02 0.72 -6.55
CA MET A 36 12.51 -0.14 -7.61
C MET A 36 13.15 0.64 -8.76
N SER A 37 12.68 1.83 -9.09
CA SER A 37 13.31 2.66 -10.13
C SER A 37 14.77 2.98 -9.78
N THR A 38 15.10 3.16 -8.50
CA THR A 38 16.48 3.43 -8.05
C THR A 38 17.43 2.25 -8.18
N PHE A 39 16.90 1.03 -8.33
CA PHE A 39 17.70 -0.18 -8.50
C PHE A 39 17.91 -0.56 -9.97
N MET A 40 17.26 0.14 -10.91
CA MET A 40 17.37 -0.17 -12.33
C MET A 40 18.64 0.44 -12.94
N SER A 41 19.42 -0.38 -13.64
CA SER A 41 20.56 0.09 -14.44
C SER A 41 20.14 0.65 -15.80
N ASP A 42 19.01 0.20 -16.34
CA ASP A 42 18.46 0.68 -17.60
C ASP A 42 17.63 1.95 -17.34
N PRO A 43 18.03 3.12 -17.87
CA PRO A 43 17.35 4.39 -17.61
C PRO A 43 15.91 4.40 -18.12
N ALA A 44 15.61 3.74 -19.24
CA ALA A 44 14.25 3.70 -19.78
C ALA A 44 13.30 2.91 -18.87
N ARG A 45 13.79 1.82 -18.27
CA ARG A 45 13.03 1.04 -17.28
C ARG A 45 12.89 1.79 -15.96
N ALA A 46 13.95 2.45 -15.51
CA ALA A 46 13.89 3.31 -14.32
C ALA A 46 12.80 4.38 -14.46
N GLU A 47 12.78 5.07 -15.60
CA GLU A 47 11.78 6.10 -15.91
C GLU A 47 10.35 5.52 -15.97
N LYS A 48 10.17 4.32 -16.57
CA LYS A 48 8.86 3.65 -16.61
C LYS A 48 8.33 3.36 -15.21
N LEU A 49 9.18 2.88 -14.30
CA LEU A 49 8.82 2.62 -12.90
C LEU A 49 8.57 3.92 -12.12
N ASP A 50 9.37 4.95 -12.34
CA ASP A 50 9.18 6.25 -11.69
C ASP A 50 7.84 6.89 -12.08
N LYS A 51 7.50 6.87 -13.36
CA LYS A 51 6.18 7.29 -13.87
C LYS A 51 5.03 6.50 -13.25
N ALA A 52 5.21 5.18 -13.07
CA ALA A 52 4.22 4.36 -12.37
C ALA A 52 4.06 4.78 -10.90
N GLY A 53 5.16 5.09 -10.22
CA GLY A 53 5.18 5.64 -8.86
C GLY A 53 4.41 6.96 -8.75
N ILE A 54 4.63 7.88 -9.69
CA ILE A 54 3.92 9.17 -9.77
C ILE A 54 2.42 8.95 -9.97
N ALA A 55 2.03 8.08 -10.89
CA ALA A 55 0.62 7.79 -11.16
C ALA A 55 -0.09 7.19 -9.94
N TRP A 56 0.57 6.28 -9.22
CA TRP A 56 0.06 5.76 -7.95
C TRP A 56 -0.12 6.85 -6.90
N ARG A 57 0.84 7.76 -6.75
CA ARG A 57 0.74 8.87 -5.80
C ARG A 57 -0.47 9.75 -6.12
N ALA A 58 -0.66 10.13 -7.38
CA ALA A 58 -1.79 10.95 -7.80
C ALA A 58 -3.13 10.26 -7.50
N ALA A 59 -3.25 8.97 -7.85
CA ALA A 59 -4.44 8.18 -7.57
C ALA A 59 -4.69 8.01 -6.07
N ALA A 60 -3.64 7.83 -5.27
CA ALA A 60 -3.74 7.73 -3.82
C ALA A 60 -4.25 9.04 -3.19
N VAL A 61 -3.82 10.21 -3.68
CA VAL A 61 -4.29 11.51 -3.18
C VAL A 61 -5.78 11.69 -3.46
N SER A 62 -6.22 11.35 -4.68
CA SER A 62 -7.65 11.38 -5.05
C SER A 62 -8.47 10.42 -4.18
N GLN A 63 -7.97 9.20 -3.93
CA GLN A 63 -8.60 8.25 -3.03
C GLN A 63 -8.65 8.77 -1.58
N ALA A 64 -7.58 9.40 -1.08
CA ALA A 64 -7.53 9.97 0.28
C ALA A 64 -8.53 11.13 0.45
N GLN A 65 -8.72 11.95 -0.59
CA GLN A 65 -9.77 12.98 -0.61
C GLN A 65 -11.16 12.34 -0.50
N GLY A 66 -11.44 11.29 -1.28
CA GLY A 66 -12.70 10.55 -1.22
C GLY A 66 -12.94 9.82 0.11
N GLU A 67 -11.86 9.46 0.81
CA GLU A 67 -11.90 8.87 2.17
C GLU A 67 -12.05 9.91 3.29
N GLY A 68 -12.07 11.22 2.96
CA GLY A 68 -12.27 12.28 3.94
C GLY A 68 -11.02 12.61 4.77
N GLN A 69 -9.82 12.32 4.26
CA GLN A 69 -8.58 12.72 4.94
C GLN A 69 -8.46 14.25 5.00
N VAL A 70 -8.08 14.78 6.17
CA VAL A 70 -7.95 16.24 6.41
C VAL A 70 -6.80 16.84 5.58
N ASP A 71 -5.68 16.12 5.48
CA ASP A 71 -4.55 16.45 4.60
C ASP A 71 -4.25 15.23 3.71
N PRO A 72 -4.94 15.07 2.57
CA PRO A 72 -4.77 13.94 1.67
C PRO A 72 -3.35 13.81 1.12
N ALA A 73 -2.72 14.93 0.80
CA ALA A 73 -1.39 14.95 0.21
C ALA A 73 -0.32 14.57 1.24
N GLY A 74 -0.38 15.12 2.46
CA GLY A 74 0.52 14.75 3.55
C GLY A 74 0.32 13.31 4.00
N TYR A 75 -0.94 12.84 4.09
CA TYR A 75 -1.27 11.45 4.41
C TYR A 75 -0.62 10.48 3.41
N VAL A 76 -0.79 10.71 2.10
CA VAL A 76 -0.18 9.88 1.06
C VAL A 76 1.34 9.99 1.07
N ALA A 77 1.88 11.20 1.20
CA ALA A 77 3.32 11.42 1.19
C ALA A 77 4.04 10.69 2.34
N ARG A 78 3.40 10.56 3.49
CA ARG A 78 3.91 9.78 4.63
C ARG A 78 4.05 8.31 4.28
N TYR A 79 2.96 7.65 3.85
CA TYR A 79 2.98 6.21 3.57
C TYR A 79 3.78 5.84 2.31
N GLN A 80 3.80 6.72 1.32
CA GLN A 80 4.70 6.56 0.17
C GLN A 80 6.16 6.53 0.63
N ARG A 81 6.56 7.46 1.52
CA ARG A 81 7.93 7.55 2.02
C ARG A 81 8.30 6.36 2.90
N GLU A 82 7.42 5.98 3.82
CA GLU A 82 7.61 4.80 4.66
C GLU A 82 7.85 3.55 3.80
N SER A 83 7.02 3.35 2.76
CA SER A 83 7.18 2.21 1.86
C SER A 83 8.44 2.32 0.98
N TYR A 84 8.75 3.51 0.48
CA TYR A 84 9.98 3.75 -0.29
C TYR A 84 11.23 3.37 0.51
N GLU A 85 11.35 3.89 1.75
CA GLU A 85 12.51 3.61 2.59
C GLU A 85 12.58 2.15 3.03
N ASP A 86 11.45 1.51 3.29
CA ASP A 86 11.41 0.07 3.58
C ASP A 86 11.95 -0.76 2.40
N TRP A 87 11.42 -0.55 1.19
CA TRP A 87 11.89 -1.26 0.00
C TRP A 87 13.35 -0.94 -0.35
N ARG A 88 13.76 0.32 -0.16
CA ARG A 88 15.14 0.72 -0.37
C ARG A 88 16.08 0.07 0.65
N GLY A 89 15.67 0.01 1.91
CA GLY A 89 16.42 -0.59 3.01
C GLY A 89 16.62 -2.10 2.87
N ARG A 90 15.66 -2.80 2.25
CA ARG A 90 15.79 -4.23 1.90
C ARG A 90 16.80 -4.49 0.79
N GLY A 91 17.15 -3.46 0.02
CA GLY A 91 18.14 -3.50 -1.06
C GLY A 91 17.67 -4.24 -2.31
N LYS A 92 18.48 -4.20 -3.37
CA LYS A 92 18.12 -4.72 -4.71
C LYS A 92 17.71 -6.20 -4.75
N LEU A 93 18.14 -7.00 -3.79
CA LEU A 93 17.78 -8.42 -3.71
C LEU A 93 16.31 -8.63 -3.29
N SER A 94 15.66 -7.59 -2.73
CA SER A 94 14.25 -7.63 -2.37
C SER A 94 13.34 -7.90 -3.57
N ALA A 95 13.74 -7.50 -4.78
CA ALA A 95 12.98 -7.77 -6.01
C ALA A 95 12.83 -9.26 -6.33
N PHE A 96 13.63 -10.13 -5.71
CA PHE A 96 13.53 -11.60 -5.85
C PHE A 96 12.75 -12.26 -4.71
N SER A 97 12.31 -11.50 -3.70
CA SER A 97 11.57 -12.07 -2.57
C SER A 97 10.14 -12.49 -2.97
N GLU A 98 9.54 -13.34 -2.16
CA GLU A 98 8.11 -13.66 -2.27
C GLU A 98 7.26 -12.42 -1.95
N ASP A 99 7.64 -11.68 -0.92
CA ASP A 99 6.97 -10.44 -0.51
C ASP A 99 6.91 -9.41 -1.65
N PHE A 100 7.98 -9.24 -2.43
CA PHE A 100 7.94 -8.36 -3.60
C PHE A 100 6.96 -8.85 -4.65
N ARG A 101 6.92 -10.16 -4.93
CA ARG A 101 5.99 -10.73 -5.91
C ARG A 101 4.55 -10.55 -5.48
N ASP A 102 4.27 -10.72 -4.20
CA ASP A 102 2.94 -10.50 -3.64
C ASP A 102 2.53 -9.04 -3.72
N TRP A 103 3.43 -8.12 -3.39
CA TRP A 103 3.19 -6.68 -3.52
C TRP A 103 3.00 -6.24 -4.96
N ALA A 104 3.83 -6.71 -5.90
CA ALA A 104 3.69 -6.41 -7.31
C ALA A 104 2.34 -6.92 -7.86
N LYS A 105 1.96 -8.16 -7.49
CA LYS A 105 0.66 -8.74 -7.86
C LYS A 105 -0.50 -7.96 -7.24
N TYR A 106 -0.38 -7.56 -5.97
CA TYR A 106 -1.38 -6.76 -5.27
C TYR A 106 -1.57 -5.41 -5.96
N CYS A 107 -0.49 -4.67 -6.22
CA CYS A 107 -0.56 -3.38 -6.90
C CYS A 107 -1.16 -3.52 -8.30
N ASN A 108 -0.79 -4.55 -9.07
CA ASN A 108 -1.40 -4.80 -10.38
C ASN A 108 -2.91 -5.06 -10.28
N SER A 109 -3.33 -5.91 -9.34
CA SER A 109 -4.74 -6.21 -9.10
C SER A 109 -5.53 -4.95 -8.69
N LEU A 110 -4.93 -4.13 -7.82
CA LEU A 110 -5.52 -2.88 -7.37
C LEU A 110 -5.62 -1.86 -8.50
N ALA A 111 -4.61 -1.76 -9.36
CA ALA A 111 -4.64 -0.87 -10.53
C ALA A 111 -5.81 -1.24 -11.44
N LYS A 112 -5.96 -2.54 -11.74
CA LYS A 112 -7.06 -3.07 -12.56
C LYS A 112 -8.44 -2.80 -11.94
N SER A 113 -8.60 -3.04 -10.64
CA SER A 113 -9.89 -2.81 -9.97
C SER A 113 -10.28 -1.32 -9.91
N LYS A 114 -9.30 -0.42 -10.01
CA LYS A 114 -9.50 1.04 -10.08
C LYS A 114 -9.51 1.60 -11.50
N GLY A 115 -9.35 0.76 -12.52
CA GLY A 115 -9.26 1.21 -13.92
C GLY A 115 -8.03 2.08 -14.20
N LEU A 116 -6.94 1.89 -13.44
CA LEU A 116 -5.71 2.66 -13.56
C LEU A 116 -4.72 1.95 -14.48
N THR A 117 -4.24 2.64 -15.52
CA THR A 117 -3.16 2.14 -16.39
C THR A 117 -1.80 2.57 -15.84
N ILE A 118 -1.36 1.89 -14.77
CA ILE A 118 -0.12 2.25 -14.04
C ILE A 118 1.01 1.26 -14.30
N MET A 119 0.68 -0.01 -14.57
CA MET A 119 1.70 -1.03 -14.73
C MET A 119 2.25 -1.06 -16.15
N PRO A 120 3.59 -1.19 -16.30
CA PRO A 120 4.21 -1.66 -17.52
C PRO A 120 3.55 -2.95 -18.04
N ASP A 121 3.08 -2.93 -19.29
CA ASP A 121 3.05 -4.15 -20.10
C ASP A 121 4.46 -4.75 -20.20
#